data_AF-A0A2N1VJE7-F1
#
_entry.id   AF-A0A2N1VJE7-F1
#
_cell.length_a   1.000
_cell.length_b   1.000
_cell.length_c   1.000
_cell.angle_alpha   90.00
_cell.angle_beta   90.00
_cell.angle_gamma   90.00
#
_symmetry.space_group_name_H-M   'P 1'
#
loop_
_entity.id
_entity.type
_entity.pdbx_description
1 polymer ?
#
loop_
_entity_poly.entity_id
_entity_poly.type
_entity_poly.pdbx_seq_one_letter_code
_entity_poly.pdbx_strand_id
1 'polypeptide(L)'
;QTILTTGMNFMGKTNVTKVVSNNRSGSDTIYINIEKNNDLSIFQVIDAELGDPKTVWFSLPTGTKSVISTVLLDTIVKFFDEETQVKLSIKTSYINEEQLLINGQSLKVYKISHLTTQLFKTGAESMTFSSESFIYFAPSLGFIVKAETPVSQNEFGEYLEGFMSTLIDYTIK
;
A
#
# COMPACT_ATOMS: atom_id res chain seq x y z
N GLN A 1 -0.43 -3.29 16.66
CA GLN A 1 -1.72 -2.90 16.04
C GLN A 1 -2.88 -3.27 16.95
N THR A 2 -3.94 -2.46 16.96
CA THR A 2 -5.18 -2.69 17.70
C THR A 2 -6.37 -2.51 16.75
N ILE A 3 -7.26 -3.50 16.67
CA ILE A 3 -8.52 -3.39 15.93
C ILE A 3 -9.46 -2.52 16.76
N LEU A 4 -9.88 -1.37 16.23
CA LEU A 4 -10.77 -0.48 16.95
C LEU A 4 -12.24 -0.74 16.63
N THR A 5 -12.55 -1.03 15.37
CA THR A 5 -13.94 -1.18 14.91
C THR A 5 -13.97 -2.05 13.66
N THR A 6 -14.94 -2.96 13.59
CA THR A 6 -15.24 -3.80 12.42
C THR A 6 -16.67 -3.53 11.95
N GLY A 7 -17.00 -3.91 10.70
CA GLY A 7 -18.37 -3.82 10.20
C GLY A 7 -18.85 -2.41 9.85
N MET A 8 -17.96 -1.40 9.82
CA MET A 8 -18.36 -0.01 9.57
C MET A 8 -18.55 0.29 8.08
N ASN A 9 -19.31 1.36 7.80
CA ASN A 9 -19.35 1.97 6.48
C ASN A 9 -18.34 3.12 6.44
N PHE A 10 -17.46 3.14 5.44
CA PHE A 10 -16.44 4.17 5.30
C PHE A 10 -16.10 4.38 3.82
N MET A 11 -16.12 5.64 3.37
CA MET A 11 -15.69 6.06 2.01
C MET A 11 -16.24 5.15 0.90
N GLY A 12 -17.55 4.89 0.94
CA GLY A 12 -18.27 4.11 -0.08
C GLY A 12 -18.18 2.58 0.06
N LYS A 13 -17.36 2.04 0.98
CA LYS A 13 -17.31 0.60 1.28
C LYS A 13 -18.06 0.26 2.57
N THR A 14 -18.63 -0.94 2.60
CA THR A 14 -19.29 -1.54 3.78
C THR A 14 -18.41 -2.66 4.34
N ASN A 15 -18.63 -3.06 5.59
CA ASN A 15 -17.80 -4.07 6.26
C ASN A 15 -16.30 -3.69 6.33
N VAL A 16 -16.03 -2.43 6.65
CA VAL A 16 -14.68 -1.91 6.82
C VAL A 16 -14.19 -2.20 8.24
N THR A 17 -12.91 -2.54 8.36
CA THR A 17 -12.18 -2.69 9.60
C THR A 17 -11.22 -1.53 9.76
N LYS A 18 -11.32 -0.81 10.88
CA LYS A 18 -10.40 0.25 11.29
C LYS A 18 -9.33 -0.35 12.21
N VAL A 19 -8.08 -0.30 11.76
CA VAL A 19 -6.90 -0.73 12.50
C VAL A 19 -6.11 0.48 12.91
N VAL A 20 -5.67 0.55 14.16
CA VAL A 20 -4.70 1.55 14.59
C VAL A 20 -3.37 0.88 14.89
N SER A 21 -2.32 1.39 14.27
CA SER A 21 -0.95 1.00 14.52
C SER A 21 -0.23 2.12 15.23
N ASN A 22 0.23 1.89 16.44
CA ASN A 22 1.19 2.79 17.08
C ASN A 22 2.57 2.45 16.52
N ASN A 23 3.20 3.40 15.81
CA ASN A 23 4.59 3.33 15.42
C ASN A 23 5.40 4.40 16.19
N ARG A 24 6.72 4.43 15.98
CA ARG A 24 7.62 5.41 16.64
C ARG A 24 7.28 6.87 16.30
N SER A 25 6.53 7.13 15.24
CA SER A 25 6.18 8.45 14.73
C SER A 25 4.76 8.90 15.11
N GLY A 26 3.94 8.00 15.68
CA GLY A 26 2.56 8.30 16.07
C GLY A 26 1.61 7.11 15.92
N SER A 27 0.31 7.39 16.00
CA SER A 27 -0.76 6.42 15.76
C SER A 27 -1.25 6.54 14.33
N ASP A 28 -0.92 5.56 13.48
CA ASP A 28 -1.45 5.47 12.12
C ASP A 28 -2.77 4.69 12.12
N THR A 29 -3.78 5.23 11.43
CA THR A 29 -5.05 4.55 11.22
C THR A 29 -5.10 3.98 9.80
N ILE A 30 -5.31 2.67 9.69
CA ILE A 30 -5.49 1.96 8.42
C ILE A 30 -6.94 1.50 8.35
N TYR A 31 -7.59 1.70 7.21
CA TYR A 31 -8.91 1.13 6.93
C TYR A 31 -8.77 0.03 5.89
N ILE A 32 -9.35 -1.12 6.21
CA ILE A 32 -9.20 -2.35 5.45
C ILE A 32 -10.59 -2.91 5.16
N ASN A 33 -10.80 -3.41 3.95
CA ASN A 33 -12.02 -4.11 3.57
C ASN A 33 -11.68 -5.43 2.87
N ILE A 34 -12.35 -6.51 3.25
CA ILE A 34 -12.33 -7.74 2.45
C ILE A 34 -13.47 -7.67 1.44
N GLU A 35 -13.10 -7.66 0.16
CA GLU A 35 -14.04 -7.60 -0.95
C GLU A 35 -14.76 -8.94 -1.15
N LYS A 36 -15.83 -8.93 -1.96
CA LYS A 36 -16.63 -10.14 -2.25
C LYS A 36 -15.83 -11.27 -2.92
N ASN A 37 -14.76 -10.92 -3.63
CA ASN A 37 -13.83 -11.86 -4.28
C ASN A 37 -12.66 -12.28 -3.35
N ASN A 38 -12.72 -11.90 -2.07
CA ASN A 38 -11.68 -12.10 -1.05
C ASN A 38 -10.37 -11.33 -1.27
N ASP A 39 -10.37 -10.31 -2.14
CA ASP A 39 -9.28 -9.35 -2.22
C ASP A 39 -9.33 -8.36 -1.05
N LEU A 40 -8.17 -7.82 -0.69
CA LEU A 40 -8.03 -6.91 0.43
C LEU A 40 -7.92 -5.47 -0.08
N SER A 41 -8.93 -4.63 0.14
CA SER A 41 -8.81 -3.20 -0.12
C SER A 41 -8.20 -2.47 1.06
N ILE A 42 -7.31 -1.53 0.76
CA ILE A 42 -6.70 -0.63 1.73
C ILE A 42 -7.05 0.80 1.32
N PHE A 43 -7.51 1.57 2.29
CA PHE A 43 -7.75 2.98 2.11
C PHE A 43 -6.47 3.77 2.30
N GLN A 44 -6.22 4.70 1.40
CA GLN A 44 -5.09 5.61 1.49
C GLN A 44 -5.55 7.04 1.24
N VAL A 45 -5.01 7.95 2.04
CA VAL A 45 -5.00 9.38 1.73
C VAL A 45 -3.68 9.66 1.03
N ILE A 46 -3.76 10.26 -0.14
CA ILE A 46 -2.62 10.65 -0.96
C ILE A 46 -2.56 12.15 -0.86
N ASP A 47 -1.64 12.62 -0.02
CA ASP A 47 -1.21 14.00 -0.06
C ASP A 47 -0.47 14.21 -1.37
N ALA A 48 -1.10 14.93 -2.28
CA ALA A 48 -0.36 15.59 -3.33
C ALA A 48 0.20 16.86 -2.68
N GLU A 49 1.52 16.99 -2.54
CA GLU A 49 2.17 18.24 -2.11
C GLU A 49 1.73 19.47 -2.93
N LEU A 50 1.04 19.22 -4.05
CA LEU A 50 0.72 20.16 -5.12
C LEU A 50 -0.79 20.21 -5.43
N GLY A 51 -1.66 19.67 -4.57
CA GLY A 51 -3.12 19.70 -4.77
C GLY A 51 -3.95 19.23 -3.58
N ASP A 52 -5.28 19.16 -3.75
CA ASP A 52 -6.16 18.64 -2.70
C ASP A 52 -5.88 17.14 -2.44
N PRO A 53 -5.75 16.71 -1.17
CA PRO A 53 -5.54 15.31 -0.83
C PRO A 53 -6.60 14.43 -1.49
N LYS A 54 -6.15 13.36 -2.15
CA LYS A 54 -7.05 12.38 -2.77
C LYS A 54 -7.17 11.16 -1.88
N THR A 55 -8.40 10.72 -1.70
CA THR A 55 -8.70 9.50 -0.94
C THR A 55 -9.05 8.38 -1.89
N VAL A 56 -8.35 7.26 -1.80
CA VAL A 56 -8.52 6.15 -2.74
C VAL A 56 -8.47 4.82 -2.02
N TRP A 57 -9.24 3.87 -2.54
CA TRP A 57 -9.11 2.46 -2.20
C TRP A 57 -8.30 1.77 -3.30
N PHE A 58 -7.26 1.03 -2.91
CA PHE A 58 -6.59 0.10 -3.81
C PHE A 58 -6.68 -1.32 -3.24
N SER A 59 -6.67 -2.32 -4.10
CA SER A 59 -6.89 -3.72 -3.72
C SER A 59 -5.64 -4.54 -3.88
N LEU A 60 -5.34 -5.36 -2.88
CA LEU A 60 -4.34 -6.42 -2.93
C LEU A 60 -5.03 -7.72 -3.37
N PRO A 61 -4.45 -8.45 -4.35
CA PRO A 61 -5.07 -9.64 -4.93
C PRO A 61 -4.91 -10.89 -4.04
N THR A 62 -5.41 -10.83 -2.81
CA THR A 62 -5.32 -11.92 -1.83
C THR A 62 -6.23 -13.11 -2.16
N GLY A 63 -7.37 -12.86 -2.80
CA GLY A 63 -8.34 -13.87 -3.17
C GLY A 63 -8.25 -14.26 -4.65
N THR A 64 -8.25 -13.27 -5.53
CA THR A 64 -8.22 -13.48 -6.99
C THR A 64 -6.85 -13.90 -7.51
N LYS A 65 -5.77 -13.55 -6.78
CA LYS A 65 -4.37 -13.76 -7.17
C LYS A 65 -4.04 -13.22 -8.57
N SER A 66 -4.83 -12.25 -9.05
CA SER A 66 -4.65 -11.61 -10.34
C SER A 66 -3.80 -10.34 -10.19
N VAL A 67 -3.24 -9.84 -11.29
CA VAL A 67 -2.58 -8.54 -11.29
C VAL A 67 -3.64 -7.45 -11.26
N ILE A 68 -3.53 -6.51 -10.33
CA ILE A 68 -4.43 -5.35 -10.20
C ILE A 68 -3.61 -4.08 -10.42
N SER A 69 -4.10 -3.20 -11.28
CA SER A 69 -3.51 -1.87 -11.51
C SER A 69 -4.54 -0.80 -11.16
N THR A 70 -4.16 0.17 -10.33
CA THR A 70 -5.02 1.29 -9.92
C THR A 70 -4.28 2.60 -10.18
N VAL A 71 -4.96 3.54 -10.83
CA VAL A 71 -4.48 4.93 -10.91
C VAL A 71 -4.94 5.64 -9.64
N LEU A 72 -3.99 6.06 -8.83
CA LEU A 72 -4.23 6.67 -7.53
C LEU A 72 -4.41 8.19 -7.62
N LEU A 73 -3.66 8.83 -8.52
CA LEU A 73 -3.73 10.25 -8.82
C LEU A 73 -3.45 10.44 -10.32
N ASP A 74 -4.21 11.31 -10.96
CA ASP A 74 -3.92 11.81 -12.32
C ASP A 74 -4.38 13.27 -12.36
N THR A 75 -3.42 14.19 -12.33
CA THR A 75 -3.71 15.63 -12.20
C THR A 75 -2.71 16.47 -12.98
N ILE A 76 -3.02 17.74 -13.15
CA ILE A 76 -2.14 18.74 -13.77
C ILE A 76 -1.81 19.76 -12.69
N VAL A 77 -0.52 19.98 -12.48
CA VAL A 77 0.02 20.99 -11.57
C VAL A 77 0.78 22.03 -12.37
N LYS A 78 0.80 23.27 -11.88
CA LYS A 78 1.57 24.35 -12.52
C LYS A 78 2.88 24.58 -11.79
N PHE A 79 3.99 24.47 -12.51
CA PHE A 79 5.33 24.82 -12.04
C PHE A 79 5.89 25.93 -12.92
N PHE A 80 6.19 27.09 -12.35
CA PHE A 80 6.84 28.22 -13.05
C PHE A 80 6.25 28.49 -14.46
N ASP A 81 4.92 28.63 -14.52
CA ASP A 81 4.10 28.85 -15.74
C ASP A 81 3.96 27.68 -16.72
N GLU A 82 4.53 26.51 -16.43
CA GLU A 82 4.35 25.29 -17.21
C GLU A 82 3.36 24.32 -16.55
N GLU A 83 2.56 23.64 -17.37
CA GLU A 83 1.65 22.59 -16.93
C GLU A 83 2.33 21.22 -16.96
N THR A 84 2.45 20.61 -15.78
CA THR A 84 3.02 19.27 -15.60
C THR A 84 1.91 18.30 -15.20
N GLN A 85 1.72 17.24 -15.98
CA GLN A 85 0.87 16.12 -15.57
C GLN A 85 1.61 15.27 -14.52
N VAL A 86 0.95 15.01 -13.40
CA VAL A 86 1.41 14.12 -12.34
C VAL A 86 0.52 12.88 -12.30
N LYS A 87 1.12 11.80 -12.78
CA LYS A 87 0.75 10.39 -12.75
C LYS A 87 1.08 9.65 -11.46
N LEU A 88 0.17 9.18 -10.61
CA LEU A 88 0.52 8.14 -9.61
C LEU A 88 -0.30 6.89 -9.86
N SER A 89 0.37 5.76 -10.04
CA SER A 89 -0.26 4.45 -10.24
C SER A 89 0.36 3.41 -9.33
N ILE A 90 -0.44 2.44 -8.94
CA ILE A 90 -0.02 1.26 -8.20
C ILE A 90 -0.35 0.02 -9.01
N LYS A 91 0.58 -0.93 -9.05
CA LYS A 91 0.36 -2.28 -9.54
C LYS A 91 0.64 -3.26 -8.42
N THR A 92 -0.34 -4.09 -8.09
CA THR A 92 -0.22 -5.11 -7.05
C THR A 92 -0.37 -6.50 -7.65
N SER A 93 0.50 -7.43 -7.27
CA SER A 93 0.52 -8.79 -7.82
C SER A 93 0.78 -9.81 -6.72
N TYR A 94 -0.04 -10.87 -6.65
CA TYR A 94 0.28 -12.02 -5.83
C TYR A 94 1.55 -12.69 -6.37
N ILE A 95 2.50 -12.97 -5.49
CA ILE A 95 3.74 -13.66 -5.87
C ILE A 95 3.63 -15.13 -5.49
N ASN A 96 3.51 -15.41 -4.20
CA ASN A 96 3.52 -16.76 -3.65
C ASN A 96 2.96 -16.78 -2.22
N GLU A 97 2.80 -17.99 -1.71
CA GLU A 97 2.52 -18.26 -0.30
C GLU A 97 3.84 -18.59 0.40
N GLU A 98 4.03 -18.06 1.61
CA GLU A 98 5.20 -18.29 2.45
C GLU A 98 4.77 -18.58 3.90
N GLN A 99 5.70 -19.13 4.69
CA GLN A 99 5.53 -19.28 6.13
C GLN A 99 6.42 -18.25 6.82
N LEU A 100 5.84 -17.41 7.69
CA LEU A 100 6.58 -16.46 8.53
C LEU A 100 6.45 -16.82 10.00
N LEU A 101 7.57 -16.75 10.73
CA LEU A 101 7.58 -16.88 12.18
C LEU A 101 7.37 -15.49 12.79
N ILE A 102 6.24 -15.28 13.45
CA ILE A 102 5.91 -14.02 14.12
C ILE A 102 5.55 -14.35 15.57
N ASN A 103 6.27 -13.76 16.52
CA ASN A 103 6.08 -13.99 17.96
C ASN A 103 6.08 -15.49 18.32
N GLY A 104 6.95 -16.28 17.68
CA GLY A 104 7.08 -17.73 17.92
C GLY A 104 6.00 -18.60 17.26
N GLN A 105 5.04 -18.01 16.55
CA GLN A 105 4.03 -18.75 15.79
C GLN A 105 4.33 -18.73 14.30
N SER A 106 4.25 -19.89 13.66
CA SER A 106 4.39 -20.03 12.22
C SER A 106 3.04 -19.71 11.56
N LEU A 107 3.04 -18.69 10.71
CA LEU A 107 1.86 -18.17 10.04
C LEU A 107 2.02 -18.26 8.53
N LYS A 108 0.98 -18.76 7.88
CA LYS A 108 0.85 -18.75 6.44
C LYS A 108 0.55 -17.34 5.97
N VAL A 109 1.35 -16.83 5.04
CA VAL A 109 1.20 -15.49 4.49
C VAL A 109 1.22 -15.51 2.96
N TYR A 110 0.53 -14.53 2.37
CA TYR A 110 0.60 -14.25 0.95
C TYR A 110 1.56 -13.08 0.74
N LYS A 111 2.63 -13.33 -0.03
CA LYS A 111 3.55 -12.30 -0.47
C LYS A 111 2.99 -11.64 -1.71
N ILE A 112 2.89 -10.31 -1.66
CA ILE A 112 2.28 -9.49 -2.70
C ILE A 112 3.29 -8.42 -3.08
N SER A 113 3.65 -8.33 -4.36
CA SER A 113 4.40 -7.19 -4.89
C SER A 113 3.48 -5.99 -5.00
N HIS A 114 4.00 -4.83 -4.62
CA HIS A 114 3.39 -3.52 -4.70
C HIS A 114 4.38 -2.60 -5.41
N LEU A 115 4.12 -2.34 -6.68
CA LEU A 115 4.90 -1.43 -7.51
C LEU A 115 4.17 -0.09 -7.61
N THR A 116 4.76 0.96 -7.07
CA THR A 116 4.29 2.34 -7.24
C THR A 116 5.06 2.96 -8.40
N THR A 117 4.35 3.61 -9.32
CA THR A 117 4.94 4.34 -10.45
C THR A 117 4.42 5.76 -10.43
N GLN A 118 5.35 6.71 -10.42
CA GLN A 118 5.08 8.14 -10.52
C GLN A 118 5.60 8.68 -11.86
N LEU A 119 4.73 9.31 -12.63
CA LEU A 119 5.04 9.92 -13.91
C LEU A 119 4.89 11.44 -13.79
N PHE A 120 5.91 12.17 -14.19
CA PHE A 120 5.88 13.62 -14.41
C PHE A 120 6.00 13.87 -15.89
N LYS A 121 5.07 14.62 -16.49
CA LYS A 121 5.12 14.95 -17.91
C LYS A 121 4.89 16.43 -18.13
N THR A 122 5.84 17.10 -18.76
CA THR A 122 5.78 18.53 -19.11
C THR A 122 5.99 18.66 -20.62
N GLY A 123 4.94 19.07 -21.34
CA GLY A 123 4.97 19.10 -22.80
C GLY A 123 5.29 17.73 -23.41
N ALA A 124 6.44 17.64 -24.10
CA ALA A 124 6.94 16.41 -24.73
C ALA A 124 7.88 15.59 -23.82
N GLU A 125 8.38 16.17 -22.73
CA GLU A 125 9.31 15.52 -21.82
C GLU A 125 8.54 14.73 -20.75
N SER A 126 9.11 13.60 -20.33
CA SER A 126 8.55 12.79 -19.25
C SER A 126 9.63 12.13 -18.42
N MET A 127 9.40 12.08 -17.12
CA MET A 127 10.23 11.42 -16.12
C MET A 127 9.37 10.43 -15.34
N THR A 128 9.87 9.21 -15.11
CA THR A 128 9.10 8.15 -14.46
C THR A 128 9.89 7.52 -13.33
N PHE A 129 9.44 7.72 -12.09
CA PHE A 129 10.00 7.04 -10.93
C PHE A 129 9.18 5.79 -10.62
N SER A 130 9.86 4.71 -10.22
CA SER A 130 9.17 3.52 -9.72
C SER A 130 9.83 3.01 -8.45
N SER A 131 9.01 2.50 -7.54
CA SER A 131 9.45 1.86 -6.30
C SER A 131 8.66 0.58 -6.10
N GLU A 132 9.36 -0.53 -5.87
CA GLU A 132 8.74 -1.80 -5.56
C GLU A 132 8.88 -2.09 -4.06
N SER A 133 7.78 -2.55 -3.47
CA SER A 133 7.72 -3.06 -2.11
C SER A 133 6.94 -4.37 -2.07
N PHE A 134 7.04 -5.09 -0.96
CA PHE A 134 6.36 -6.34 -0.71
C PHE A 134 5.50 -6.23 0.53
N ILE A 135 4.26 -6.69 0.42
CA ILE A 135 3.30 -6.78 1.51
C ILE A 135 3.06 -8.26 1.80
N TYR A 136 3.06 -8.60 3.09
CA TYR A 136 2.79 -9.96 3.56
C TYR A 136 1.47 -9.97 4.33
N PHE A 137 0.45 -10.55 3.73
CA PHE A 137 -0.88 -10.68 4.32
C PHE A 137 -1.06 -12.04 4.96
N ALA A 138 -1.48 -12.11 6.21
CA ALA A 138 -1.80 -13.37 6.90
C ALA A 138 -3.32 -13.62 6.86
N PRO A 139 -3.82 -14.55 6.04
CA PRO A 139 -5.27 -14.77 5.90
C PRO A 139 -5.93 -15.25 7.19
N SER A 140 -5.21 -16.04 8.00
CA SER A 140 -5.71 -16.52 9.29
C SER A 140 -5.97 -15.40 10.29
N LEU A 141 -5.29 -14.25 10.12
CA LEU A 141 -5.40 -13.10 11.00
C LEU A 141 -6.24 -11.99 10.35
N GLY A 142 -6.34 -11.96 9.03
CA GLY A 142 -7.05 -10.92 8.28
C GLY A 142 -6.29 -9.60 8.21
N PHE A 143 -4.97 -9.60 8.45
CA PHE A 143 -4.14 -8.39 8.49
C PHE A 143 -2.80 -8.56 7.77
N ILE A 144 -2.20 -7.42 7.44
CA ILE A 144 -0.81 -7.35 6.98
C ILE A 144 0.11 -7.51 8.19
N VAL A 145 1.01 -8.47 8.12
CA VAL A 145 1.96 -8.80 9.19
C VAL A 145 3.34 -8.19 8.98
N LYS A 146 3.73 -7.98 7.73
CA LYS A 146 5.05 -7.48 7.36
C LYS A 146 4.94 -6.65 6.08
N ALA A 147 5.72 -5.58 6.01
CA ALA A 147 6.00 -4.84 4.79
C ALA A 147 7.51 -4.73 4.61
N GLU A 148 7.97 -4.78 3.36
CA GLU A 148 9.38 -4.76 2.99
C GLU A 148 9.58 -3.91 1.74
N THR A 149 10.55 -3.03 1.74
CA THR A 149 11.07 -2.32 0.58
C THR A 149 12.54 -2.70 0.47
N PRO A 150 12.96 -3.44 -0.58
CA PRO A 150 14.35 -3.81 -0.73
C PRO A 150 15.22 -2.58 -1.01
N VAL A 151 16.52 -2.69 -0.74
CA VAL A 151 17.51 -1.71 -1.21
C VAL A 151 17.43 -1.64 -2.72
N SER A 152 17.39 -0.42 -3.26
CA SER A 152 17.35 -0.17 -4.70
C SER A 152 18.32 0.95 -5.07
N GLN A 153 18.60 1.08 -6.36
CA GLN A 153 19.31 2.26 -6.89
C GLN A 153 18.29 3.19 -7.54
N ASN A 154 18.42 4.50 -7.30
CA ASN A 154 17.64 5.50 -8.03
C ASN A 154 18.19 5.71 -9.46
N GLU A 155 17.50 6.54 -10.25
CA GLU A 155 17.89 6.83 -11.64
C GLU A 155 19.26 7.53 -11.77
N PHE A 156 19.80 8.05 -10.66
CA PHE A 156 21.12 8.69 -10.57
C PHE A 156 22.22 7.74 -10.07
N GLY A 157 21.88 6.47 -9.81
CA GLY A 157 22.82 5.44 -9.33
C GLY A 157 23.07 5.45 -7.82
N GLU A 158 22.36 6.28 -7.06
CA GLU A 158 22.47 6.33 -5.61
C GLU A 158 21.65 5.21 -4.96
N TYR A 159 22.16 4.64 -3.87
CA TYR A 159 21.46 3.60 -3.12
C TYR A 159 20.40 4.21 -2.22
N LEU A 160 19.16 3.76 -2.39
CA LEU A 160 18.05 4.02 -1.49
C LEU A 160 18.03 2.95 -0.41
N GLU A 161 18.03 3.36 0.85
CA GLU A 161 17.92 2.44 1.99
C GLU A 161 16.62 1.63 1.89
N GLY A 162 16.76 0.32 2.09
CA GLY A 162 15.60 -0.56 2.23
C GLY A 162 14.92 -0.35 3.57
N PHE A 163 13.65 -0.72 3.64
CA PHE A 163 12.85 -0.66 4.85
C PHE A 163 12.17 -1.99 5.12
N MET A 164 12.16 -2.44 6.37
CA MET A 164 11.39 -3.61 6.78
C MET A 164 10.67 -3.31 8.08
N SER A 165 9.38 -3.64 8.13
CA SER A 165 8.59 -3.51 9.34
C SER A 165 7.72 -4.72 9.56
N THR A 166 7.78 -5.28 10.77
CA THR A 166 6.78 -6.22 11.28
C THR A 166 5.68 -5.39 11.93
N LEU A 167 4.46 -5.49 11.41
CA LEU A 167 3.35 -4.59 11.74
C LEU A 167 2.47 -5.12 12.88
N ILE A 168 2.80 -6.31 13.38
CA ILE A 168 2.02 -7.03 14.38
C ILE A 168 2.90 -7.31 15.61
N ASP A 169 2.47 -6.73 16.74
CA ASP A 169 2.99 -7.00 18.08
C ASP A 169 1.80 -7.35 19.00
N TYR A 170 1.09 -8.43 18.67
CA TYR A 170 0.07 -8.99 19.55
C TYR A 170 0.50 -10.37 20.05
N THR A 171 0.28 -10.60 21.34
CA THR A 171 0.29 -11.93 21.93
C THR A 171 -1.03 -12.60 21.52
N ILE A 172 -0.95 -13.63 20.68
CA ILE A 172 -2.11 -14.48 20.39
C ILE A 172 -2.44 -15.19 21.71
N LYS A 173 -3.55 -14.82 22.33
CA LYS A 173 -4.09 -15.50 23.51
C LYS A 173 -4.71 -16.83 23.12
#